data_AF-A0A100W9V4-F1
#
_entry.id   AF-A0A100W9V4-F1
#
_cell.length_a   1.000
_cell.length_b   1.000
_cell.length_c   1.000
_cell.angle_alpha   90.00
_cell.angle_beta   90.00
_cell.angle_gamma   90.00
#
_symmetry.space_group_name_H-M   'P 1'
#
loop_
_entity.id
_entity.type
_entity.pdbx_description
1 polymer ?
#
loop_
_entity_poly.entity_id
_entity_poly.type
_entity_poly.pdbx_seq_one_letter_code
_entity_poly.pdbx_strand_id
1 'polypeptide(L)' 'MAERTGLSPNTVKSYANIPGRMPQPDVMIGRVKGWFPETIDRWIERRAEKQS' A
#
# COMPACT_ATOMS: atom_id res chain seq x y z
N MET A 1 2.21 7.18 -2.41
CA MET A 1 2.12 5.70 -2.51
C MET A 1 3.10 5.13 -3.54
N ALA A 2 2.88 5.31 -4.84
CA ALA A 2 3.79 4.81 -5.88
C ALA A 2 5.22 5.38 -5.73
N GLU A 3 5.34 6.70 -5.53
CA GLU A 3 6.65 7.35 -5.37
C GLU A 3 7.38 6.99 -4.07
N ARG A 4 6.65 6.64 -3.00
CA ARG A 4 7.23 6.25 -1.70
C ARG A 4 7.60 4.78 -1.61
N THR A 5 6.98 3.93 -2.42
CA THR A 5 7.22 2.48 -2.41
C THR A 5 8.21 2.04 -3.49
N GLY A 6 8.58 2.94 -4.42
CA GLY A 6 9.34 2.59 -5.62
C GLY A 6 8.59 1.67 -6.58
N LEU A 7 7.28 1.43 -6.34
CA LEU A 7 6.47 0.54 -7.14
C LEU A 7 5.71 1.32 -8.21
N SER A 8 5.65 0.76 -9.42
CA SER A 8 4.81 1.29 -10.48
C SER A 8 3.35 1.42 -10.02
N PRO A 9 2.61 2.46 -10.46
CA PRO A 9 1.21 2.67 -10.05
C PRO A 9 0.32 1.44 -10.30
N ASN A 10 0.62 0.69 -11.37
CA ASN A 10 -0.09 -0.52 -11.72
C ASN A 10 0.15 -1.66 -10.71
N THR A 11 1.36 -1.77 -10.17
CA THR A 11 1.71 -2.75 -9.12
C THR A 11 0.99 -2.42 -7.82
N VAL A 12 0.96 -1.13 -7.44
CA VAL A 12 0.20 -0.65 -6.28
C VAL A 12 -1.28 -1.00 -6.42
N LYS A 13 -1.87 -0.76 -7.60
CA LYS A 13 -3.27 -1.09 -7.89
C LYS A 13 -3.55 -2.60 -7.83
N SER A 14 -2.65 -3.44 -8.35
CA SER A 14 -2.80 -4.89 -8.25
C SER A 14 -2.71 -5.37 -6.79
N TYR A 15 -1.78 -4.85 -6.00
CA TYR A 15 -1.61 -5.24 -4.59
C TYR A 15 -2.81 -4.81 -3.75
N ALA A 16 -3.38 -3.65 -4.04
CA ALA A 16 -4.60 -3.14 -3.41
C ALA A 16 -5.84 -4.02 -3.63
N ASN A 17 -5.83 -4.87 -4.66
CA ASN A 17 -6.91 -5.81 -4.96
C ASN A 17 -6.66 -7.22 -4.40
N ILE A 18 -5.46 -7.50 -3.89
CA ILE A 18 -5.12 -8.80 -3.30
C ILE A 18 -5.34 -8.69 -1.78
N PRO A 19 -6.28 -9.45 -1.20
CA PRO A 19 -6.51 -9.46 0.25
C PRO A 19 -5.22 -9.85 1.01
N GLY A 20 -4.89 -9.09 2.06
CA GLY A 20 -3.71 -9.36 2.90
C GLY A 20 -2.37 -8.87 2.32
N ARG A 21 -2.34 -8.37 1.09
CA ARG A 21 -1.12 -7.85 0.44
C ARG A 21 -0.89 -6.36 0.72
N MET A 22 -1.95 -5.60 1.01
CA MET A 22 -1.91 -4.18 1.38
C MET A 22 -2.75 -3.91 2.63
N PRO A 23 -2.43 -2.82 3.37
CA PRO A 23 -3.24 -2.39 4.49
C PRO A 23 -4.63 -1.95 4.00
N GLN A 24 -5.59 -1.88 4.92
CA GLN A 24 -6.90 -1.32 4.59
C GLN A 24 -6.75 0.13 4.12
N PRO A 25 -7.53 0.56 3.10
CA PRO A 25 -7.49 1.93 2.65
C PRO A 25 -8.03 2.87 3.73
N ASP A 26 -7.29 3.93 4.01
CA ASP A 26 -7.71 4.98 4.95
C ASP A 26 -8.83 5.84 4.35
N VAL A 27 -8.84 5.98 3.02
CA VAL A 27 -9.83 6.76 2.29
C VAL A 27 -10.29 6.04 1.04
N MET A 28 -11.57 6.18 0.72
CA MET A 28 -12.18 5.67 -0.51
C MET A 28 -12.74 6.86 -1.29
N ILE A 29 -12.15 7.16 -2.44
CA ILE A 29 -12.65 8.19 -3.37
C ILE A 29 -13.31 7.48 -4.55
N GLY A 30 -14.62 7.26 -4.46
CA GLY A 30 -15.35 6.43 -5.40
C GLY A 30 -14.82 4.99 -5.41
N ARG A 31 -14.19 4.59 -6.52
CA ARG A 31 -13.53 3.26 -6.66
C ARG A 31 -12.03 3.30 -6.35
N VAL A 32 -11.47 4.48 -6.09
CA VAL A 32 -10.04 4.65 -5.83
C VAL A 32 -9.80 4.49 -4.33
N LYS A 33 -8.91 3.54 -3.99
CA LYS A 33 -8.40 3.32 -2.65
C LYS A 33 -7.23 4.28 -2.40
N GLY A 34 -7.28 5.02 -1.29
CA GLY A 34 -6.21 5.91 -0.84
C GLY A 34 -5.70 5.50 0.53
N TRP A 35 -4.44 5.82 0.79
CA TRP A 35 -3.77 5.57 2.06
C TRP A 35 -2.99 6.80 2.47
N PHE A 36 -2.96 7.06 3.77
CA PHE A 36 -2.09 8.09 4.31
C PHE A 36 -0.63 7.66 4.22
N PRO A 37 0.31 8.62 4.12
CA PRO A 37 1.74 8.32 4.11
C PRO A 37 2.16 7.42 5.28
N GLU A 38 1.65 7.68 6.49
CA GLU A 38 1.96 6.92 7.70
C GLU A 38 1.53 5.44 7.62
N THR A 39 0.37 5.16 7.04
CA THR A 39 -0.12 3.79 6.83
C THR A 39 0.80 3.00 5.89
N ILE A 40 1.41 3.70 4.93
CA ILE A 40 2.34 3.11 3.97
C ILE A 40 3.70 2.89 4.57
N ASP A 41 4.19 3.87 5.30
CA ASP A 41 5.47 3.79 5.99
C ASP A 41 5.46 2.58 6.96
N ARG A 42 4.42 2.45 7.79
CA ARG A 42 4.23 1.28 8.68
C ARG A 42 4.11 -0.06 7.94
N TRP A 43 3.49 -0.07 6.76
CA TRP A 43 3.36 -1.29 5.97
C TRP A 43 4.69 -1.70 5.31
N ILE A 44 5.51 -0.73 4.88
CA ILE A 44 6.85 -0.97 4.36
C ILE A 44 7.75 -1.52 5.47
N GLU A 45 7.74 -0.91 6.66
CA GLU A 45 8.49 -1.36 7.84
C GLU A 45 8.18 -2.83 8.17
N ARG A 46 6.90 -3.16 8.33
CA ARG A 46 6.47 -4.55 8.60
C ARG A 46 6.86 -5.55 7.53
N ARG A 47 6.95 -5.12 6.26
CA ARG A 47 7.43 -5.98 5.17
C ARG A 47 8.93 -6.23 5.25
N ALA A 48 9.71 -5.21 5.61
CA ALA A 48 11.15 -5.37 5.81
C ALA A 48 11.44 -6.29 7.00
N GLU A 49 10.70 -6.15 8.11
CA GLU A 49 10.84 -7.01 9.30
C GLU A 49 10.52 -8.48 9.02
N LYS A 50 9.50 -8.77 8.19
CA LYS A 50 9.14 -10.15 7.81
C LYS A 50 10.14 -10.83 6.86
N GLN A 51 11.14 -10.10 6.37
CA GLN A 51 12.11 -10.59 5.38
C GLN A 51 13.50 -10.84 6.00
N SER A 52 13.67 -10.61 7.31
CA SER A 52 14.85 -10.94 8.12
C SER A 52 14.72 -12.26 8.88
#